data_AF-A0A7V1WBK1-F1
#
_entry.id   AF-A0A7V1WBK1-F1
#
_cell.length_a   1.000
_cell.length_b   1.000
_cell.length_c   1.000
_cell.angle_alpha   90.00
_cell.angle_beta   90.00
_cell.angle_gamma   90.00
#
_symmetry.space_group_name_H-M   'P 1'
#
loop_
_entity.id
_entity.type
_entity.pdbx_description
1 polymer ?
#
loop_
_entity_poly.entity_id
_entity_poly.type
_entity_poly.pdbx_seq_one_letter_code
_entity_poly.pdbx_strand_id
1 'polypeptide(L)'
;MNPRFGGETIALAGLDGFFALGRRGALYCVGNSGGRLACVVSRDNGRTWRDHAISASTYNLYSIGGARSVTQDGRIVGTFTDQAGSNASADRKSRVWCFQIPDGA
;
A
#
# COMPACT_ATOMS: atom_id res chain seq x y z
N MET A 1 12.40 -9.98 -16.46
CA MET A 1 12.55 -10.11 -14.99
C MET A 1 11.79 -8.93 -14.39
N ASN A 2 10.63 -9.15 -13.75
CA ASN A 2 9.87 -8.06 -13.16
C ASN A 2 10.50 -7.68 -11.81
N PRO A 3 10.70 -6.39 -11.49
CA PRO A 3 11.15 -5.99 -10.16
C PRO A 3 10.14 -6.48 -9.12
N ARG A 4 10.61 -7.24 -8.11
CA ARG A 4 9.80 -7.67 -6.98
C ARG A 4 9.99 -6.63 -5.87
N PHE A 5 8.94 -5.87 -5.58
CA PHE A 5 8.89 -5.02 -4.38
C PHE A 5 8.28 -5.84 -3.26
N GLY A 6 9.05 -6.18 -2.23
CA GLY A 6 8.61 -7.03 -1.14
C GLY A 6 9.62 -7.08 -0.02
N GLY A 7 9.14 -7.35 1.20
CA GLY A 7 9.97 -7.65 2.34
C GLY A 7 10.18 -9.16 2.49
N GLU A 8 10.28 -9.62 3.73
CA GLU A 8 10.49 -11.02 4.08
C GLU A 8 9.28 -11.90 3.76
N THR A 9 8.08 -11.39 4.05
CA THR A 9 6.82 -12.14 3.87
C THR A 9 5.83 -11.42 2.98
N ILE A 10 5.91 -10.09 2.86
CA ILE A 10 5.05 -9.30 2.00
C ILE A 10 5.65 -9.25 0.60
N ALA A 11 4.86 -9.61 -0.41
CA ALA A 11 5.19 -9.40 -1.82
C ALA A 11 4.13 -8.52 -2.46
N LEU A 12 4.50 -7.32 -2.87
CA LEU A 12 3.61 -6.42 -3.58
C LEU A 12 3.52 -6.85 -5.05
N ALA A 13 2.28 -6.93 -5.54
CA ALA A 13 1.96 -7.35 -6.90
C ALA A 13 0.92 -6.41 -7.51
N GLY A 14 0.98 -6.25 -8.83
CA GLY A 14 0.13 -5.30 -9.56
C GLY A 14 0.63 -3.86 -9.46
N LEU A 15 0.30 -3.04 -10.47
CA LEU A 15 0.75 -1.66 -10.59
C LEU A 15 -0.11 -0.66 -9.78
N ASP A 16 -1.09 -1.14 -9.02
CA ASP A 16 -1.94 -0.31 -8.17
C ASP A 16 -1.29 -0.15 -6.79
N GLY A 17 -0.57 0.96 -6.62
CA GLY A 17 0.13 1.30 -5.38
C GLY A 17 0.78 2.67 -5.45
N PHE A 18 1.41 3.09 -4.34
CA PHE A 18 2.12 4.36 -4.27
C PHE A 18 3.30 4.31 -3.32
N PHE A 19 4.23 5.24 -3.54
CA PHE A 19 5.30 5.53 -2.61
C PHE A 19 4.98 6.76 -1.76
N ALA A 20 5.37 6.72 -0.49
CA ALA A 20 5.33 7.85 0.43
C ALA A 20 6.71 8.06 1.08
N LEU A 21 7.16 9.31 1.11
CA LEU A 21 8.37 9.72 1.80
C LEU A 21 8.08 9.93 3.30
N GLY A 22 8.80 9.17 4.12
CA GLY A 22 8.77 9.25 5.56
C GLY A 22 9.75 10.23 6.17
N ARG A 23 9.65 10.36 7.49
CA ARG A 23 10.66 11.06 8.31
C ARG A 23 12.00 10.34 8.16
N ARG A 24 13.10 11.10 8.29
CA ARG A 24 14.49 10.60 8.20
C ARG A 24 14.81 9.87 6.88
N GLY A 25 14.09 10.16 5.80
CA GLY A 25 14.35 9.60 4.47
C GLY A 25 13.87 8.16 4.26
N ALA A 26 13.03 7.62 5.16
CA ALA A 26 12.39 6.33 4.92
C ALA A 26 11.48 6.40 3.69
N LEU A 27 11.45 5.34 2.88
CA LEU A 27 10.54 5.19 1.75
C LEU A 27 9.55 4.09 2.06
N TYR A 28 8.26 4.40 2.01
CA TYR A 28 7.19 3.42 2.15
C TYR A 28 6.62 3.11 0.77
N CYS A 29 6.37 1.84 0.50
CA CYS A 29 5.66 1.38 -0.69
C CYS A 29 4.40 0.67 -0.24
N VAL A 30 3.23 1.19 -0.64
CA VAL A 30 1.93 0.61 -0.33
C VAL A 30 1.33 0.04 -1.60
N GLY A 31 0.81 -1.18 -1.52
CA GLY A 31 0.21 -1.86 -2.67
C GLY A 31 -0.59 -3.09 -2.28
N ASN A 32 -0.97 -3.87 -3.29
CA ASN A 32 -1.70 -5.12 -3.13
C ASN A 32 -0.73 -6.28 -2.86
N SER A 33 -1.00 -7.06 -1.82
CA SER A 33 -0.36 -8.34 -1.54
C SER A 33 -1.44 -9.42 -1.41
N GLY A 34 -1.82 -10.06 -2.51
CA GLY A 34 -2.80 -11.16 -2.51
C GLY A 34 -4.19 -10.74 -2.02
N GLY A 35 -4.64 -9.55 -2.41
CA GLY A 35 -5.90 -8.95 -1.97
C GLY A 35 -5.82 -8.22 -0.63
N ARG A 36 -4.66 -8.20 0.03
CA ARG A 36 -4.45 -7.43 1.27
C ARG A 36 -3.75 -6.12 0.96
N LEU A 37 -4.17 -5.05 1.64
CA LEU A 37 -3.48 -3.77 1.58
C LEU A 37 -2.21 -3.92 2.41
N ALA A 38 -1.05 -3.78 1.77
CA ALA A 38 0.22 -4.04 2.42
C ALA A 38 1.20 -2.88 2.21
N CYS A 39 2.11 -2.73 3.16
CA CYS A 39 3.16 -1.73 3.16
C CYS A 39 4.49 -2.39 3.45
N VAL A 40 5.50 -2.04 2.66
CA VAL A 40 6.91 -2.32 2.94
C VAL A 40 7.67 -1.01 3.09
N VAL A 41 8.79 -1.07 3.81
CA VAL A 41 9.62 0.11 4.10
C VAL A 41 11.06 -0.12 3.68
N SER A 42 11.67 0.91 3.09
CA SER A 42 13.11 1.01 2.87
C SER A 42 13.67 2.14 3.71
N ARG A 43 14.85 1.91 4.31
CA ARG A 43 15.60 2.90 5.09
C ARG A 43 16.94 3.26 4.44
N ASP A 44 17.18 2.75 3.23
CA ASP A 44 18.44 2.84 2.51
C ASP A 44 18.23 3.26 1.05
N ASN A 45 17.26 4.16 0.84
CA ASN A 45 16.92 4.75 -0.46
C ASN A 45 16.50 3.71 -1.51
N GLY A 46 15.71 2.72 -1.10
CA GLY A 46 15.11 1.71 -1.97
C GLY A 46 16.01 0.52 -2.29
N ARG A 47 17.19 0.40 -1.67
CA ARG A 47 18.11 -0.73 -1.90
C ARG A 47 17.61 -2.01 -1.25
N THR A 48 17.09 -1.93 -0.03
CA THR A 48 16.44 -3.04 0.67
C THR A 48 15.06 -2.65 1.17
N TRP A 49 14.18 -3.64 1.27
CA TRP A 49 12.80 -3.49 1.68
C TRP A 49 12.48 -4.49 2.80
N ARG A 50 11.68 -4.07 3.76
CA ARG A 50 11.26 -4.85 4.93
C ARG A 50 9.75 -4.80 5.07
N ASP A 51 9.17 -5.85 5.63
CA ASP A 51 7.75 -5.84 5.98
C ASP A 51 7.45 -4.69 6.98
N HIS A 52 6.35 -3.97 6.76
CA HIS A 52 5.95 -2.85 7.63
C HIS A 52 4.54 -3.02 8.18
N ALA A 53 3.55 -3.25 7.31
CA ALA A 53 2.17 -3.45 7.74
C ALA A 53 1.36 -4.23 6.69
N ILE A 54 0.32 -4.94 7.13
CA ILE A 54 -0.63 -5.63 6.26
C ILE A 54 -2.03 -5.61 6.86
N SER A 55 -3.06 -5.47 6.03
CA SER A 55 -4.45 -5.47 6.48
C SER A 55 -4.88 -6.83 7.00
N ALA A 56 -5.66 -6.84 8.10
CA ALA A 56 -6.26 -8.06 8.65
C ALA A 56 -7.35 -8.64 7.74
N SER A 57 -8.03 -7.80 6.95
CA SER A 57 -9.02 -8.22 5.95
C SER A 57 -8.41 -8.32 4.55
N THR A 58 -9.07 -9.09 3.70
CA THR A 58 -8.82 -9.20 2.26
C THR A 58 -9.89 -8.41 1.50
N TYR A 59 -9.50 -7.81 0.39
CA TYR A 59 -10.33 -6.95 -0.47
C TYR A 59 -10.07 -7.29 -1.94
N ASN A 60 -10.97 -6.84 -2.81
CA ASN A 60 -10.72 -6.77 -4.25
C ASN A 60 -10.15 -5.38 -4.59
N LEU A 61 -8.86 -5.19 -4.26
CA LEU A 61 -8.19 -3.89 -4.31
C LEU A 61 -8.03 -3.36 -5.73
N TYR A 62 -8.47 -2.13 -5.93
CA TYR A 62 -8.28 -1.37 -7.16
C TYR A 62 -7.97 0.10 -6.85
N SER A 63 -7.17 0.74 -7.71
CA SER A 63 -6.88 2.18 -7.67
C SER A 63 -6.38 2.63 -6.29
N ILE A 64 -5.35 1.94 -5.78
CA ILE A 64 -4.69 2.28 -4.52
C ILE A 64 -3.89 3.56 -4.72
N GLY A 65 -4.18 4.60 -3.93
CA GLY A 65 -3.49 5.87 -3.98
C GLY A 65 -3.36 6.51 -2.59
N GLY A 66 -2.51 7.52 -2.48
CA GLY A 66 -2.31 8.20 -1.21
C GLY A 66 -1.37 9.39 -1.29
N ALA A 67 -1.15 10.01 -0.13
CA ALA A 67 -0.24 11.13 0.03
C ALA A 67 1.21 10.68 -0.21
N ARG A 68 2.00 11.53 -0.88
CA ARG A 68 3.42 11.23 -1.21
C ARG A 68 4.38 11.53 -0.07
N SER A 69 3.86 12.02 1.05
CA SER A 69 4.62 12.26 2.27
C SER A 69 3.81 11.76 3.46
N VAL A 70 4.51 11.22 4.45
CA VAL A 70 3.94 10.88 5.76
C VAL A 70 3.47 12.17 6.43
N THR A 71 2.31 12.13 7.08
CA THR A 71 1.75 13.25 7.83
C THR A 71 2.66 13.63 9.02
N GLN A 72 2.47 14.83 9.56
CA GLN A 72 3.27 15.33 10.68
C GLN A 72 3.17 14.42 11.94
N ASP A 73 2.02 13.78 12.13
CA ASP A 73 1.75 12.83 13.21
C ASP A 73 2.13 11.37 12.87
N GLY A 74 2.89 11.15 11.80
CA GLY A 74 3.48 9.84 11.48
C GLY A 74 2.51 8.86 10.83
N ARG A 75 1.63 9.32 9.94
CA ARG A 75 0.69 8.46 9.21
C ARG A 75 0.94 8.48 7.71
N ILE A 76 0.94 7.30 7.11
CA ILE A 76 0.77 7.12 5.67
C ILE A 76 -0.74 7.03 5.43
N VAL A 77 -1.28 7.93 4.61
CA VAL A 77 -2.73 8.04 4.39
C VAL A 77 -3.06 7.90 2.92
N GLY A 78 -4.22 7.31 2.63
CA GLY A 78 -4.67 7.15 1.27
C GLY A 78 -6.04 6.51 1.16
N THR A 79 -6.36 6.11 -0.07
CA THR A 79 -7.62 5.47 -0.42
C THR A 79 -7.39 4.25 -1.31
N PHE A 80 -8.33 3.32 -1.28
CA PHE A 80 -8.46 2.29 -2.30
C PHE A 80 -9.93 2.03 -2.60
N THR A 81 -10.19 1.43 -3.75
CA THR A 81 -11.51 0.90 -4.08
C THR A 81 -11.53 -0.60 -3.80
N ASP A 82 -12.52 -1.07 -3.04
CA ASP A 82 -12.87 -2.48 -2.94
C ASP A 82 -13.98 -2.75 -3.96
N GLN A 83 -13.63 -3.43 -5.06
CA GLN A 83 -14.53 -3.66 -6.19
C GLN A 83 -15.45 -4.86 -5.95
N ALA A 84 -16.75 -4.68 -6.17
CA ALA A 84 -17.68 -5.80 -6.14
C ALA A 84 -17.64 -6.60 -7.46
N GLY A 85 -17.30 -7.88 -7.39
CA GLY A 85 -17.28 -8.78 -8.55
C GLY A 85 -16.01 -8.66 -9.42
N SER A 86 -15.80 -9.63 -10.31
CA SER A 86 -14.50 -9.80 -10.97
C SER A 86 -14.32 -9.11 -12.32
N ASN A 87 -15.34 -8.54 -12.99
CA ASN A 87 -15.17 -8.14 -14.41
C ASN A 87 -16.08 -7.01 -14.93
N ALA A 88 -16.74 -6.20 -14.09
CA ALA A 88 -17.60 -5.12 -14.59
C ALA A 88 -17.22 -3.77 -13.98
N SER A 89 -17.11 -2.76 -14.85
CA SER A 89 -17.04 -1.34 -14.55
C SER A 89 -17.96 -0.94 -13.39
N ALA A 90 -17.46 -0.10 -12.47
CA ALA A 90 -18.19 0.59 -11.40
C ALA A 90 -19.51 -0.06 -10.93
N ASP A 91 -19.44 -1.19 -10.21
CA ASP A 91 -20.62 -1.73 -9.50
C ASP A 91 -20.94 -0.84 -8.30
N ARG A 92 -22.23 -0.49 -8.11
CA ARG A 92 -22.76 0.27 -6.96
C ARG A 92 -22.49 -0.35 -5.59
N LYS A 93 -22.11 -1.62 -5.52
CA LYS A 93 -21.68 -2.33 -4.32
C LYS A 93 -20.21 -2.09 -3.98
N SER A 94 -19.41 -1.59 -4.93
CA SER A 94 -18.03 -1.19 -4.69
C SER A 94 -17.98 -0.06 -3.66
N ARG A 95 -16.89 0.01 -2.90
CA ARG A 95 -16.69 1.01 -1.85
C ARG A 95 -15.31 1.63 -1.97
N VAL A 96 -15.24 2.94 -1.76
CA VAL A 96 -13.96 3.62 -1.53
C VAL A 96 -13.71 3.63 -0.03
N TRP A 97 -12.54 3.16 0.36
CA TRP A 97 -12.09 3.13 1.74
C TRP A 97 -10.95 4.11 1.91
N CYS A 98 -10.96 4.83 3.02
CA CYS A 98 -9.79 5.55 3.51
C CYS A 98 -9.00 4.62 4.45
N PHE A 99 -7.68 4.71 4.40
CA PHE A 99 -6.82 3.98 5.33
C PHE A 99 -5.75 4.90 5.91
N GLN A 100 -5.18 4.44 7.03
CA GLN A 100 -4.02 5.05 7.66
C GLN A 100 -3.09 3.94 8.14
N ILE A 101 -1.78 4.09 7.92
CA ILE A 101 -0.75 3.17 8.39
C ILE A 101 0.23 3.99 9.24
N PRO A 102 0.52 3.62 10.50
CA PRO A 102 1.56 4.28 11.29
C PRO A 102 2.93 4.15 10.61
N ASP A 103 3.79 5.16 10.67
CA ASP A 103 5.15 5.12 10.09
C ASP A 103 6.15 4.31 10.95
N GLY A 104 5.82 4.07 12.22
CA GLY A 104 6.61 3.26 13.15
C GLY A 104 7.89 3.93 13.65
N ALA A 105 7.99 5.26 13.55
CA ALA A 105 9.14 6.06 14.02
C ALA A 105 8.89 6.75 15.36
#